data_AF-A0A3N5LG73-F1
#
_entry.id   AF-A0A3N5LG73-F1
#
_cell.length_a   1.000
_cell.length_b   1.000
_cell.length_c   1.000
_cell.angle_alpha   90.00
_cell.angle_beta   90.00
_cell.angle_gamma   90.00
#
_symmetry.space_group_name_H-M   'P 1'
#
loop_
_entity.id
_entity.type
_entity.pdbx_description
1 polymer ?
#
loop_
_entity_poly.entity_id
_entity_poly.type
_entity_poly.pdbx_seq_one_letter_code
_entity_poly.pdbx_strand_id
1 'polypeptide(L)' 'MRKWPLLLSFLGVSLLAQRTQEVPSFRGGGLTVLVDVVVTDKNNRVIRDLKPEDFVIYEDDVPQKIENFQIYQPEVRVT' A
#
# COMPACT_ATOMS: atom_id res chain seq x y z
N MET A 1 -38.82 -57.91 -14.68
CA MET A 1 -37.47 -58.10 -15.28
C MET A 1 -37.04 -56.74 -15.83
N ARG A 2 -36.18 -56.00 -15.13
CA ARG A 2 -34.72 -55.95 -15.36
C ARG A 2 -34.44 -55.44 -16.80
N LYS A 3 -33.80 -54.30 -17.09
CA LYS A 3 -32.63 -53.64 -16.46
C LYS A 3 -32.68 -52.12 -16.73
N TRP A 4 -32.58 -51.28 -15.71
CA TRP A 4 -32.10 -49.90 -15.87
C TRP A 4 -30.86 -49.77 -14.98
N PRO A 5 -29.64 -49.75 -15.56
CA PRO A 5 -28.60 -48.94 -14.95
C PRO A 5 -27.65 -48.40 -16.04
N LEU A 6 -28.02 -47.28 -16.66
CA LEU A 6 -27.07 -46.52 -17.49
C LEU A 6 -27.01 -45.03 -17.13
N LEU A 7 -27.76 -44.58 -16.10
CA LEU A 7 -27.74 -43.18 -15.69
C LEU A 7 -26.77 -42.85 -14.55
N LEU A 8 -26.07 -43.83 -13.96
CA LEU A 8 -25.17 -43.58 -12.82
C LEU A 8 -23.67 -43.44 -13.16
N SER A 9 -23.28 -43.58 -14.42
CA SER A 9 -21.84 -43.56 -14.78
C SER A 9 -21.28 -42.15 -15.05
N PHE A 10 -22.10 -41.10 -15.10
CA PHE A 10 -21.63 -39.75 -15.47
C PHE A 10 -21.28 -38.84 -14.28
N LEU A 11 -21.58 -39.23 -13.03
CA LEU A 11 -21.35 -38.37 -11.87
C LEU A 11 -19.92 -38.51 -11.28
N GLY A 12 -19.23 -39.61 -11.57
CA GLY A 12 -17.92 -39.90 -10.95
C GLY A 12 -16.74 -39.16 -11.56
N VAL A 13 -16.86 -38.63 -12.78
CA VAL A 13 -15.70 -38.08 -13.52
C VAL A 13 -15.45 -36.59 -13.27
N SER A 14 -16.42 -35.85 -12.72
CA SER A 14 -16.27 -34.41 -12.49
C SER A 14 -15.38 -34.05 -11.29
N LEU A 15 -15.13 -34.96 -10.34
CA LEU A 15 -14.30 -34.67 -9.16
C LEU A 15 -12.78 -34.69 -9.46
N LEU A 16 -12.33 -35.33 -10.54
CA LEU A 16 -10.90 -35.44 -10.86
C LEU A 16 -10.34 -34.21 -11.60
N ALA A 17 -11.20 -33.28 -12.02
CA ALA A 17 -10.82 -32.14 -12.85
C ALA A 17 -10.61 -30.82 -12.08
N GLN A 18 -10.79 -30.80 -10.76
CA GLN A 18 -10.57 -29.59 -9.96
C GLN A 18 -9.07 -29.40 -9.67
N ARG A 19 -8.31 -29.02 -10.71
CA ARG A 19 -6.97 -28.46 -10.50
C ARG A 19 -7.14 -27.11 -9.83
N THR A 20 -6.62 -26.97 -8.61
CA THR A 20 -6.44 -25.66 -7.97
C THR A 20 -5.54 -24.83 -8.88
N GLN A 21 -6.12 -23.85 -9.56
CA GLN A 21 -5.36 -22.92 -10.38
C GLN A 21 -4.57 -22.03 -9.44
N GLU A 22 -3.27 -22.26 -9.33
CA GLU A 22 -2.38 -21.40 -8.56
C GLU A 22 -2.39 -20.01 -9.19
N VAL A 23 -2.97 -19.05 -8.48
CA VAL A 23 -2.96 -17.64 -8.89
C VAL A 23 -1.53 -17.14 -8.76
N PRO A 24 -0.89 -16.64 -9.84
CA PRO A 24 0.46 -16.09 -9.75
C PRO A 24 0.51 -14.96 -8.72
N SER A 25 1.44 -15.03 -7.77
CA SER A 25 1.69 -13.92 -6.84
C SER A 25 2.84 -13.05 -7.36
N PHE A 26 2.60 -11.74 -7.44
CA PHE A 26 3.63 -10.76 -7.75
C PHE A 26 4.10 -10.09 -6.46
N ARG A 27 5.42 -10.02 -6.25
CA ARG A 27 6.00 -9.28 -5.13
C ARG A 27 6.40 -7.89 -5.62
N GLY A 28 5.57 -6.90 -5.30
CA GLY A 28 5.94 -5.50 -5.40
C GLY A 28 6.74 -5.04 -4.18
N GLY A 29 7.54 -3.99 -4.34
CA GLY A 29 8.24 -3.30 -3.25
C GLY A 29 8.06 -1.79 -3.38
N GLY A 30 8.20 -1.07 -2.27
CA GLY A 30 8.22 0.39 -2.21
C GLY A 30 9.38 0.87 -1.33
N LEU A 31 9.80 2.12 -1.54
CA LEU A 31 10.84 2.77 -0.73
C LEU A 31 10.17 3.77 0.21
N THR A 32 10.56 3.77 1.48
CA THR A 32 10.29 4.92 2.36
C THR A 32 11.37 5.97 2.11
N VAL A 33 10.94 7.16 1.72
CA VAL A 33 11.84 8.30 1.47
C VAL A 33 11.64 9.35 2.56
N LEU A 34 12.74 9.89 3.07
CA LEU A 34 12.72 11.02 4.00
C LEU A 34 12.72 12.33 3.20
N VAL A 35 11.77 13.21 3.51
CA VAL A 35 11.61 14.50 2.84
C VAL A 35 11.73 15.60 3.90
N ASP A 36 12.76 16.43 3.79
CA ASP A 36 12.98 17.58 4.67
C ASP A 36 12.26 18.82 4.15
N VAL A 37 11.49 19.49 5.02
CA VAL A 37 10.72 20.68 4.67
C VAL A 37 10.95 21.79 5.69
N VAL A 38 11.17 23.01 5.21
CA VAL A 38 11.21 24.24 6.02
C VAL A 38 10.15 25.19 5.47
N VAL A 39 9.17 25.55 6.31
CA VAL A 39 8.12 26.51 5.95
C VAL A 39 8.30 27.79 6.76
N THR A 40 8.28 28.94 6.08
CA THR A 40 8.43 30.26 6.69
C THR A 40 7.26 31.18 6.36
N ASP A 41 7.00 32.14 7.24
CA ASP A 41 6.11 33.27 6.95
C ASP A 41 6.79 34.29 6.02
N LYS A 42 6.04 35.32 5.61
CA LYS A 42 6.54 36.42 4.77
C LYS A 42 7.69 37.23 5.38
N ASN A 43 7.94 37.08 6.68
CA ASN A 43 9.01 37.75 7.42
C ASN A 43 10.19 36.81 7.70
N ASN A 44 10.26 35.65 7.02
CA ASN A 44 11.26 34.60 7.22
C ASN A 44 11.26 33.96 8.62
N ARG A 45 10.12 33.95 9.32
CA ARG A 45 9.97 33.22 10.58
C ARG A 45 9.49 31.81 10.30
N VAL A 46 10.17 30.81 10.87
CA VAL A 46 9.79 29.40 10.76
C VAL A 46 8.42 29.17 11.40
N ILE A 47 7.52 28.55 10.64
CA ILE A 47 6.21 28.08 11.13
C ILE A 47 6.46 26.77 11.89
N ARG A 48 6.01 26.69 13.15
CA ARG A 48 6.40 25.63 14.09
C ARG A 48 5.28 24.65 14.44
N ASP A 49 4.07 24.96 14.04
CA ASP A 49 2.83 24.25 14.39
C ASP A 49 2.22 23.51 13.19
N LEU A 50 3.05 23.19 12.19
CA LEU A 50 2.68 22.41 11.01
C LEU A 50 2.25 21.00 11.41
N LYS A 51 1.27 20.49 10.68
CA LYS A 51 0.70 19.16 10.87
C LYS A 51 0.80 18.35 9.58
N PRO A 52 0.71 17.01 9.66
CA PRO A 52 0.72 16.18 8.45
C PRO A 52 -0.35 16.60 7.43
N GLU A 53 -1.52 17.07 7.90
CA GLU A 53 -2.63 17.46 7.04
C GLU A 53 -2.38 18.76 6.25
N ASP A 54 -1.32 19.51 6.59
CA ASP A 54 -0.90 20.70 5.85
C ASP A 54 -0.08 20.35 4.59
N PHE A 55 0.20 19.06 4.34
CA PHE A 55 1.03 18.58 3.24
C PHE A 55 0.31 17.54 2.39
N VAL A 56 0.64 17.54 1.09
CA VAL A 56 0.36 16.44 0.17
C VAL A 56 1.62 16.16 -0.63
N ILE A 57 2.04 14.90 -0.67
CA ILE A 57 3.18 14.45 -1.46
C ILE A 57 2.64 13.74 -2.70
N TYR A 58 3.21 14.04 -3.86
CA TYR A 58 2.91 13.35 -5.10
C TYR A 58 4.15 12.67 -5.65
N GLU A 59 3.96 11.51 -6.25
CA GLU A 59 4.94 10.81 -7.09
C GLU A 59 4.26 10.56 -8.42
N ASP A 60 4.80 11.13 -9.51
CA ASP A 60 4.22 11.04 -10.85
C ASP A 60 2.70 11.33 -10.89
N ASP A 61 2.30 12.46 -10.30
CA ASP A 61 0.91 12.91 -10.15
C ASP A 61 0.00 12.00 -9.28
N VAL A 62 0.56 10.97 -8.64
CA VAL A 62 -0.17 10.10 -7.70
C VAL A 62 0.08 10.54 -6.25
N PRO A 63 -0.97 10.88 -5.47
CA PRO A 63 -0.83 11.19 -4.06
C PRO A 63 -0.24 10.02 -3.27
N GLN A 64 0.78 10.31 -2.47
CA GLN A 64 1.45 9.36 -1.58
C GLN A 64 1.02 9.58 -0.15
N LYS A 65 0.92 8.47 0.60
CA LYS A 65 0.60 8.50 2.02
C LYS A 65 1.83 8.92 2.84
N ILE A 66 1.65 9.89 3.72
CA ILE A 66 2.65 10.26 4.72
C ILE A 66 2.55 9.23 5.87
N GLU A 67 3.54 8.33 5.94
CA GLU A 67 3.58 7.30 6.99
C GLU A 67 4.04 7.86 8.35
N ASN A 68 5.03 8.75 8.35
CA ASN A 68 5.61 9.37 9.55
C ASN A 68 5.77 10.87 9.36
N PHE A 69 5.58 11.63 10.45
CA PHE A 69 5.81 13.07 10.49
C PHE A 69 6.53 13.45 11.79
N GLN A 70 7.58 14.26 11.68
CA GLN A 70 8.37 14.73 12.81
C GLN A 70 8.77 16.19 12.61
N ILE A 71 8.63 16.99 13.67
CA ILE A 71 9.13 18.37 13.69
C ILE A 71 10.53 18.34 14.31
N TYR A 72 11.54 18.68 13.52
CA TYR A 72 12.91 18.83 14.02
C TYR A 72 13.15 20.28 14.45
N GLN A 73 13.61 20.45 15.69
CA GLN A 73 14.12 21.71 16.18
C GLN A 73 15.57 21.47 16.58
N PRO A 74 16.56 21.94 15.79
CA PRO A 74 17.95 21.77 16.16
C PRO A 74 18.18 22.49 17.49
N GLU A 75 18.76 21.80 18.46
CA GLU A 75 19.26 22.46 19.66
C GLU A 75 20.33 23.45 19.23
N VAL A 76 20.13 24.73 19.55
CA VAL A 76 21.11 25.77 19.28
C VAL A 76 22.30 25.49 20.20
N ARG A 77 23.34 24.85 19.64
CA ARG A 77 24.64 24.79 20.31
C ARG A 77 25.23 26.18 20.32
N VAL A 78 25.15 26.85 21.45
CA VAL A 78 25.92 28.07 21.71
C VAL A 78 27.36 27.63 21.91
N THR A 79 28.21 27.88 20.90
CA THR A 79 29.66 27.74 20.97
C THR A 79 30.31 29.03 21.43
#